data_AF-A0A4P6L2B1-F1
#
_entry.id   AF-A0A4P6L2B1-F1
#
_cell.length_a   1.000
_cell.length_b   1.000
_cell.length_c   1.000
_cell.angle_alpha   90.00
_cell.angle_beta   90.00
_cell.angle_gamma   90.00
#
_symmetry.space_group_name_H-M   'P 1'
#
loop_
_entity.id
_entity.type
_entity.pdbx_description
1 polymer ?
#
loop_
_entity_poly.entity_id
_entity_poly.type
_entity_poly.pdbx_seq_one_letter_code
_entity_poly.pdbx_strand_id
1 'polypeptide(L)'
;MASRTTRNSLAPWWHPLARLSTLAIAFFFSHLPSASARDEFRDRSVIGTWQLVSVLDFATIASLDAAETKTLLGKFLTISETAVRVGEELCSQPEFWAERVIPEPHMQEKLHSSAQRLHLPTPVTMVELGCTDVYIRNPGQLVLLWGGAMFDAVRIDPARRQASKALPVTKRAIAKTVPGKPLKPAMDRKPRNKRQAGERPPRKARSHVPGAWNANELF
;
A
#
# COMPACT_ATOMS: atom_id res chain seq x y z
N MET A 1 48.42 -36.88 -30.84
CA MET A 1 49.74 -37.04 -31.49
C MET A 1 50.47 -35.70 -31.46
N ALA A 2 51.74 -35.74 -31.04
CA ALA A 2 52.82 -34.79 -31.29
C ALA A 2 52.70 -33.33 -30.78
N SER A 3 53.26 -33.18 -29.58
CA SER A 3 54.07 -32.06 -29.06
C SER A 3 54.75 -31.17 -30.11
N ARG A 4 54.76 -29.85 -29.88
CA ARG A 4 55.90 -28.99 -30.24
C ARG A 4 56.10 -27.85 -29.25
N THR A 5 57.27 -27.93 -28.64
CA THR A 5 57.93 -26.99 -27.75
C THR A 5 58.62 -25.90 -28.57
N THR A 6 58.50 -24.63 -28.18
CA THR A 6 59.54 -23.63 -28.50
C THR A 6 59.67 -22.65 -27.34
N ARG A 7 60.78 -22.81 -26.62
CA ARG A 7 61.38 -21.81 -25.72
C ARG A 7 61.79 -20.61 -26.56
N ASN A 8 61.60 -19.40 -26.03
CA ASN A 8 62.58 -18.35 -26.25
C ASN A 8 62.88 -17.66 -24.92
N SER A 9 64.18 -17.62 -24.66
CA SER A 9 64.87 -17.12 -23.50
C SER A 9 65.40 -15.73 -23.83
N LEU A 10 65.06 -14.71 -23.04
CA LEU A 10 65.91 -13.54 -22.88
C LEU A 10 65.91 -13.11 -21.41
N ALA A 11 67.13 -12.86 -20.95
CA ALA A 11 67.57 -12.85 -19.57
C ALA A 11 67.38 -11.46 -18.91
N PRO A 12 67.68 -11.36 -17.61
CA PRO A 12 67.22 -10.30 -16.71
C PRO A 12 68.19 -9.11 -16.70
N TRP A 13 67.64 -7.90 -16.77
CA TRP A 13 68.41 -6.69 -16.48
C TRP A 13 68.19 -6.27 -15.03
N TRP A 14 69.24 -6.46 -14.25
CA TRP A 14 69.36 -6.06 -12.86
C TRP A 14 69.54 -4.54 -12.80
N HIS A 15 68.70 -3.85 -12.04
CA HIS A 15 69.06 -2.55 -11.47
C HIS A 15 69.36 -2.74 -9.98
N PRO A 16 70.63 -2.61 -9.55
CA PRO A 16 70.98 -2.60 -8.15
C PRO A 16 70.71 -1.21 -7.55
N LEU A 17 69.98 -1.22 -6.43
CA LEU A 17 70.18 -0.41 -5.23
C LEU A 17 70.51 1.08 -5.41
N ALA A 18 69.50 1.93 -5.22
CA ALA A 18 69.69 3.18 -4.49
C ALA A 18 68.50 3.40 -3.54
N ARG A 19 68.78 3.13 -2.27
CA ARG A 19 67.93 3.43 -1.12
C ARG A 19 67.83 4.95 -0.96
N LEU A 20 66.63 5.43 -0.64
CA LEU A 20 66.31 6.58 0.26
C LEU A 20 65.07 7.32 -0.27
N SER A 21 63.90 7.02 0.28
CA SER A 21 62.90 7.98 0.78
C SER A 21 61.61 7.26 1.17
N THR A 22 61.48 7.03 2.47
CA THR A 22 60.23 6.93 3.22
C THR A 22 59.31 8.14 2.93
N LEU A 23 57.98 7.96 3.05
CA LEU A 23 56.84 8.82 2.63
C LEU A 23 56.47 8.67 1.15
N ALA A 24 55.26 8.29 0.71
CA ALA A 24 53.97 8.17 1.36
C ALA A 24 53.16 7.04 0.69
N ILE A 25 53.01 5.91 1.38
CA ILE A 25 52.05 4.86 1.03
C ILE A 25 50.71 5.30 1.62
N ALA A 26 49.95 6.14 0.92
CA ALA A 26 48.65 6.60 1.42
C ALA A 26 47.70 7.10 0.33
N PHE A 27 47.63 6.47 -0.85
CA PHE A 27 46.62 6.86 -1.87
C PHE A 27 46.11 5.70 -2.73
N PHE A 28 45.95 4.51 -2.14
CA PHE A 28 45.30 3.36 -2.79
C PHE A 28 44.19 2.71 -1.94
N PHE A 29 43.54 3.49 -1.07
CA PHE A 29 42.44 3.01 -0.21
C PHE A 29 41.18 3.91 -0.26
N SER A 30 41.02 4.75 -1.28
CA SER A 30 39.86 5.67 -1.41
C SER A 30 38.76 5.21 -2.36
N HIS A 31 38.85 3.98 -2.90
CA HIS A 31 37.77 3.41 -3.73
C HIS A 31 37.32 2.04 -3.20
N LEU A 32 37.18 1.88 -1.89
CA LEU A 32 36.21 0.89 -1.45
C LEU A 32 34.83 1.48 -1.75
N PRO A 33 34.06 0.93 -2.71
CA PRO A 33 32.64 1.25 -2.74
C PRO A 33 32.12 0.89 -1.35
N SER A 34 31.66 1.90 -0.61
CA SER A 34 30.81 1.68 0.55
C SER A 34 29.57 1.00 0.03
N ALA A 35 29.62 -0.33 -0.10
CA ALA A 35 28.47 -1.17 -0.29
C ALA A 35 27.71 -1.14 1.04
N SER A 36 27.07 -0.01 1.33
CA SER A 36 25.82 -0.01 2.07
C SER A 36 24.79 -0.66 1.14
N ALA A 37 24.95 -1.96 0.92
CA ALA A 37 23.82 -2.81 0.62
C ALA A 37 22.95 -2.74 1.88
N ARG A 38 22.16 -1.67 1.96
CA ARG A 38 20.91 -1.73 2.72
C ARG A 38 20.22 -2.91 2.07
N ASP A 39 20.27 -4.04 2.77
CA ASP A 39 19.56 -5.25 2.38
C ASP A 39 18.14 -4.78 2.08
N GLU A 40 17.81 -4.76 0.79
CA GLU A 40 16.56 -4.21 0.29
C GLU A 40 15.47 -5.06 0.90
N PHE A 41 14.83 -4.57 1.97
CA PHE A 41 13.83 -5.36 2.67
C PHE A 41 12.67 -5.57 1.71
N ARG A 42 12.53 -6.78 1.18
CA ARG A 42 11.45 -7.16 0.28
C ARG A 42 10.46 -8.05 1.02
N ASP A 43 9.18 -7.68 0.98
CA ASP A 43 8.12 -8.45 1.62
C ASP A 43 7.14 -9.01 0.58
N ARG A 44 7.24 -10.33 0.34
CA ARG A 44 6.36 -11.07 -0.57
C ARG A 44 5.12 -11.64 0.11
N SER A 45 4.88 -11.40 1.40
CA SER A 45 3.71 -11.90 2.13
C SER A 45 2.36 -11.37 1.58
N VAL A 46 2.42 -10.26 0.85
CA VAL A 46 1.26 -9.64 0.18
C VAL A 46 0.83 -10.35 -1.10
N ILE A 47 1.65 -11.27 -1.63
CA ILE A 47 1.30 -12.09 -2.82
C ILE A 47 0.08 -12.97 -2.51
N GLY A 48 -0.96 -12.85 -3.33
CA GLY A 48 -2.18 -13.61 -3.18
C GLY A 48 -3.39 -12.95 -3.84
N THR A 49 -4.57 -13.49 -3.54
CA THR A 49 -5.85 -12.90 -3.94
C THR A 49 -6.55 -12.30 -2.74
N TRP A 50 -7.00 -11.06 -2.90
CA TRP A 50 -7.63 -10.25 -1.87
C TRP A 50 -8.95 -9.73 -2.42
N GLN A 51 -9.98 -9.66 -1.58
CA GLN A 51 -11.26 -9.04 -1.94
C GLN A 51 -11.34 -7.67 -1.31
N LEU A 52 -11.70 -6.66 -2.11
CA LEU A 52 -11.93 -5.30 -1.63
C LEU A 52 -13.30 -5.25 -0.93
N VAL A 53 -13.32 -4.98 0.38
CA VAL A 53 -14.55 -5.10 1.19
C VAL A 53 -15.16 -3.74 1.55
N SER A 54 -14.35 -2.70 1.73
CA SER A 54 -14.83 -1.35 2.05
C SER A 54 -13.83 -0.28 1.63
N VAL A 55 -14.32 0.96 1.52
CA VAL A 55 -13.48 2.16 1.35
C VAL A 55 -13.30 2.79 2.72
N LEU A 56 -12.06 2.99 3.13
CA LEU A 56 -11.71 3.52 4.44
C LEU A 56 -11.56 5.04 4.41
N ASP A 57 -10.82 5.53 3.41
CA ASP A 57 -10.55 6.96 3.23
C ASP A 57 -10.09 7.29 1.80
N PHE A 58 -9.85 8.58 1.55
CA PHE A 58 -9.31 9.12 0.32
C PHE A 58 -8.08 9.99 0.60
N ALA A 59 -7.12 9.96 -0.31
CA ALA A 59 -6.07 10.96 -0.39
C ALA A 59 -6.66 12.31 -0.82
N THR A 60 -5.99 13.41 -0.46
CA THR A 60 -6.46 14.75 -0.87
C THR A 60 -6.47 14.90 -2.39
N ILE A 61 -5.52 14.27 -3.09
CA ILE A 61 -5.48 14.19 -4.54
C ILE A 61 -5.75 12.74 -4.93
N ALA A 62 -7.00 12.45 -5.29
CA ALA A 62 -7.42 11.13 -5.76
C ALA A 62 -7.81 11.19 -7.24
N SER A 63 -7.38 10.20 -8.00
CA SER A 63 -7.79 10.04 -9.40
C SER A 63 -9.16 9.40 -9.52
N LEU A 64 -9.57 8.60 -8.52
CA LEU A 64 -10.87 7.96 -8.48
C LEU A 64 -11.84 8.78 -7.65
N ASP A 65 -13.05 8.97 -8.17
CA ASP A 65 -14.14 9.56 -7.40
C ASP A 65 -14.87 8.51 -6.53
N ALA A 66 -15.74 8.98 -5.64
CA ALA A 66 -16.45 8.10 -4.72
C ALA A 66 -17.42 7.11 -5.41
N ALA A 67 -17.89 7.40 -6.63
CA ALA A 67 -18.75 6.51 -7.40
C ALA A 67 -17.92 5.40 -8.06
N GLU A 68 -16.82 5.76 -8.72
CA GLU A 68 -15.86 4.83 -9.33
C GLU A 68 -15.30 3.88 -8.29
N THR A 69 -14.90 4.40 -7.13
CA THR A 69 -14.36 3.63 -6.01
C THR A 69 -15.34 2.56 -5.51
N LYS A 70 -16.65 2.85 -5.50
CA LYS A 70 -17.68 1.87 -5.11
C LYS A 70 -17.80 0.71 -6.10
N THR A 71 -17.50 0.92 -7.38
CA THR A 71 -17.56 -0.15 -8.40
C THR A 71 -16.47 -1.21 -8.19
N LEU A 72 -15.40 -0.85 -7.46
CA LEU A 72 -14.30 -1.75 -7.12
C LEU A 72 -14.62 -2.64 -5.90
N LEU A 73 -15.63 -2.31 -5.10
CA LEU A 73 -16.02 -3.13 -3.96
C LEU A 73 -16.52 -4.51 -4.42
N GLY A 74 -16.07 -5.54 -3.72
CA GLY A 74 -16.31 -6.94 -4.06
C GLY A 74 -15.42 -7.49 -5.19
N LYS A 75 -14.70 -6.64 -5.93
CA LYS A 75 -13.70 -7.08 -6.91
C LYS A 75 -12.48 -7.68 -6.21
N PHE A 76 -11.70 -8.41 -6.99
CA PHE A 76 -10.48 -9.04 -6.51
C PHE A 76 -9.26 -8.22 -6.91
N LEU A 77 -8.43 -7.93 -5.91
CA LEU A 77 -7.03 -7.58 -6.05
C LEU A 77 -6.23 -8.88 -6.14
N THR A 78 -5.44 -9.05 -7.20
CA THR A 78 -4.50 -10.16 -7.36
C THR A 78 -3.10 -9.60 -7.40
N ILE A 79 -2.27 -9.97 -6.43
CA ILE A 79 -0.84 -9.62 -6.39
C ILE A 79 -0.06 -10.89 -6.68
N SER A 80 0.71 -10.90 -7.77
CA SER A 80 1.64 -11.96 -8.15
C SER A 80 3.04 -11.38 -8.29
N GLU A 81 4.05 -12.24 -8.46
CA GLU A 81 5.43 -11.79 -8.68
C GLU A 81 5.61 -10.93 -9.94
N THR A 82 4.69 -11.02 -10.89
CA THR A 82 4.80 -10.38 -12.20
C THR A 82 3.80 -9.25 -12.41
N ALA A 83 2.72 -9.21 -11.62
CA ALA A 83 1.64 -8.25 -11.83
C ALA A 83 0.81 -7.99 -10.57
N VAL A 84 0.25 -6.79 -10.51
CA VAL A 84 -0.85 -6.40 -9.62
C VAL A 84 -2.07 -6.12 -10.48
N ARG A 85 -3.21 -6.77 -10.18
CA ARG A 85 -4.45 -6.58 -10.94
C ARG A 85 -5.61 -6.25 -10.02
N VAL A 86 -6.34 -5.18 -10.32
CA VAL A 86 -7.58 -4.78 -9.64
C VAL A 86 -8.70 -4.75 -10.66
N GLY A 87 -9.58 -5.76 -10.63
CA GLY A 87 -10.61 -5.90 -11.67
C GLY A 87 -9.97 -6.10 -13.06
N GLU A 88 -10.12 -5.10 -13.92
CA GLU A 88 -9.56 -5.09 -15.29
C GLU A 88 -8.25 -4.31 -15.39
N GLU A 89 -7.92 -3.49 -14.39
CA GLU A 89 -6.71 -2.68 -14.38
C GLU A 89 -5.50 -3.53 -14.01
N LEU A 90 -4.43 -3.40 -14.78
CA LEU A 90 -3.22 -4.19 -14.68
C LEU A 90 -2.00 -3.28 -14.49
N CYS A 91 -1.23 -3.60 -13.46
CA CYS A 91 0.09 -3.05 -13.20
C CYS A 91 1.11 -4.17 -13.32
N SER A 92 2.12 -3.97 -14.16
CA SER A 92 3.15 -4.98 -14.44
C SER A 92 4.38 -4.71 -13.59
N GLN A 93 5.15 -5.77 -13.28
CA GLN A 93 6.47 -5.69 -12.63
C GLN A 93 6.46 -5.09 -11.21
N PRO A 94 5.75 -5.69 -10.24
CA PRO A 94 5.79 -5.23 -8.86
C PRO A 94 7.18 -5.41 -8.23
N GLU A 95 7.60 -4.42 -7.44
CA GLU A 95 8.96 -4.38 -6.90
C GLU A 95 9.09 -5.01 -5.49
N PHE A 96 8.00 -4.99 -4.71
CA PHE A 96 7.89 -5.55 -3.36
C PHE A 96 8.82 -4.91 -2.32
N TRP A 97 9.17 -3.64 -2.48
CA TRP A 97 9.94 -2.90 -1.48
C TRP A 97 9.13 -2.73 -0.22
N ALA A 98 9.70 -3.05 0.92
CA ALA A 98 9.01 -2.96 2.19
C ALA A 98 9.75 -2.06 3.18
N GLU A 99 8.97 -1.33 3.98
CA GLU A 99 9.47 -0.44 5.01
C GLU A 99 8.53 -0.46 6.22
N ARG A 100 9.10 -0.31 7.43
CA ARG A 100 8.31 -0.08 8.65
C ARG A 100 8.14 1.41 8.88
N VAL A 101 6.91 1.89 8.81
CA VAL A 101 6.57 3.32 8.92
C VAL A 101 5.62 3.57 10.08
N ILE A 102 5.66 4.79 10.63
CA ILE A 102 4.66 5.27 11.60
C ILE A 102 3.48 5.83 10.79
N PRO A 103 2.24 5.28 10.91
CA PRO A 103 1.16 5.56 9.98
C PRO A 103 0.77 7.04 9.85
N GLU A 104 0.53 7.73 10.96
CA GLU A 104 -0.02 9.10 10.92
C GLU A 104 0.89 10.11 10.20
N PRO A 105 2.18 10.30 10.57
CA PRO A 105 3.06 11.22 9.86
C PRO A 105 3.25 10.80 8.39
N HIS A 106 3.36 9.49 8.12
CA HIS A 106 3.53 8.98 6.76
C HIS A 106 2.34 9.32 5.85
N MET A 107 1.10 9.12 6.33
CA MET A 107 -0.12 9.43 5.56
C MET A 107 -0.28 10.94 5.35
N GLN A 108 0.09 11.76 6.33
CA GLN A 108 0.03 13.22 6.21
C GLN A 108 1.05 13.75 5.19
N GLU A 109 2.27 13.21 5.20
CA GLU A 109 3.36 13.61 4.31
C GLU A 109 3.13 13.13 2.87
N LYS A 110 2.86 11.83 2.66
CA LYS A 110 2.72 11.27 1.31
C LYS A 110 1.36 11.54 0.67
N LEU A 111 0.28 11.54 1.43
CA LEU A 111 -1.10 11.49 0.89
C LEU A 111 -1.98 12.66 1.34
N HIS A 112 -1.46 13.53 2.21
CA HIS A 112 -2.21 14.59 2.86
C HIS A 112 -3.53 14.08 3.44
N SER A 113 -3.47 12.93 4.12
CA SER A 113 -4.62 12.25 4.71
C SER A 113 -4.28 11.74 6.13
N SER A 114 -5.28 11.30 6.89
CA SER A 114 -5.10 10.81 8.26
C SER A 114 -5.12 9.29 8.32
N ALA A 115 -4.29 8.68 9.18
CA ALA A 115 -4.27 7.24 9.38
C ALA A 115 -5.36 6.74 10.34
N GLN A 116 -6.05 7.64 11.06
CA GLN A 116 -6.99 7.30 12.13
C GLN A 116 -8.09 6.31 11.70
N ARG A 117 -8.57 6.42 10.46
CA ARG A 117 -9.64 5.59 9.90
C ARG A 117 -9.15 4.27 9.30
N LEU A 118 -7.84 4.12 9.15
CA LEU A 118 -7.22 2.96 8.50
C LEU A 118 -6.97 1.80 9.47
N HIS A 119 -7.05 2.08 10.78
CA HIS A 119 -6.81 1.11 11.86
C HIS A 119 -5.50 0.33 11.69
N LEU A 120 -4.45 1.02 11.22
CA LEU A 120 -3.12 0.42 11.01
C LEU A 120 -2.40 0.24 12.36
N PRO A 121 -1.62 -0.84 12.53
CA PRO A 121 -0.73 -0.99 13.68
C PRO A 121 0.38 0.07 13.64
N THR A 122 0.99 0.35 14.79
CA THR A 122 2.13 1.27 14.88
C THR A 122 3.34 0.52 15.47
N PRO A 123 4.43 0.30 14.70
CA PRO A 123 4.61 0.63 13.28
C PRO A 123 3.81 -0.31 12.35
N VAL A 124 3.56 0.13 11.13
CA VAL A 124 2.96 -0.68 10.05
C VAL A 124 4.04 -1.05 9.03
N THR A 125 3.91 -2.23 8.42
CA THR A 125 4.73 -2.58 7.24
C THR A 125 4.01 -2.10 5.99
N MET A 126 4.60 -1.13 5.31
CA MET A 126 4.22 -0.69 3.97
C MET A 126 5.00 -1.53 2.95
N VAL A 127 4.35 -1.95 1.88
CA VAL A 127 4.97 -2.59 0.73
C VAL A 127 4.62 -1.81 -0.53
N GLU A 128 5.62 -1.25 -1.19
CA GLU A 128 5.50 -0.56 -2.48
C GLU A 128 5.53 -1.60 -3.61
N LEU A 129 4.48 -1.60 -4.44
CA LEU A 129 4.32 -2.50 -5.57
C LEU A 129 4.60 -1.79 -6.91
N GLY A 130 5.26 -0.63 -6.87
CA GLY A 130 5.59 0.22 -8.02
C GLY A 130 4.46 1.17 -8.43
N CYS A 131 3.26 0.64 -8.68
CA CYS A 131 2.09 1.44 -9.08
C CYS A 131 1.13 1.77 -7.92
N THR A 132 1.32 1.13 -6.77
CA THR A 132 0.41 1.20 -5.63
C THR A 132 1.17 0.79 -4.37
N ASP A 133 0.67 1.26 -3.24
CA ASP A 133 1.19 0.90 -1.93
C ASP A 133 0.17 0.02 -1.20
N VAL A 134 0.66 -0.98 -0.48
CA VAL A 134 -0.16 -1.79 0.43
C VAL A 134 0.39 -1.72 1.85
N TYR A 135 -0.51 -1.64 2.82
CA TYR A 135 -0.16 -1.61 4.24
C TYR A 135 -0.69 -2.88 4.91
N ILE A 136 0.20 -3.65 5.53
CA ILE A 136 -0.16 -4.90 6.19
C ILE A 136 -0.81 -4.57 7.54
N ARG A 137 -2.14 -4.72 7.63
CA ARG A 137 -2.87 -4.47 8.88
C ARG A 137 -2.76 -5.65 9.83
N ASN A 138 -3.03 -6.85 9.33
CA ASN A 138 -2.98 -8.12 10.05
C ASN A 138 -2.72 -9.28 9.07
N PRO A 139 -2.37 -10.50 9.54
CA PRO A 139 -2.35 -11.67 8.68
C PRO A 139 -3.71 -11.86 7.97
N GLY A 140 -3.70 -11.77 6.64
CA GLY A 140 -4.91 -11.90 5.83
C GLY A 140 -5.77 -10.64 5.69
N GLN A 141 -5.31 -9.47 6.17
CA GLN A 141 -5.97 -8.19 5.91
C GLN A 141 -4.95 -7.08 5.57
N LEU A 142 -5.21 -6.33 4.50
CA LEU A 142 -4.38 -5.21 4.07
C LEU A 142 -5.20 -3.95 3.81
N VAL A 143 -4.53 -2.80 3.83
CA VAL A 143 -5.04 -1.56 3.21
C VAL A 143 -4.36 -1.40 1.85
N LEU A 144 -5.14 -1.28 0.78
CA LEU A 144 -4.64 -0.99 -0.58
C LEU A 144 -4.85 0.50 -0.88
N LEU A 145 -3.81 1.20 -1.35
CA LEU A 145 -3.92 2.55 -1.90
C LEU A 145 -4.02 2.51 -3.43
N TRP A 146 -5.22 2.63 -3.99
CA TRP A 146 -5.45 2.53 -5.44
C TRP A 146 -6.14 3.77 -5.97
N GLY A 147 -5.54 4.46 -6.95
CA GLY A 147 -6.11 5.67 -7.54
C GLY A 147 -6.39 6.79 -6.52
N GLY A 148 -5.64 6.82 -5.41
CA GLY A 148 -5.84 7.74 -4.29
C GLY A 148 -6.96 7.35 -3.31
N ALA A 149 -7.64 6.22 -3.50
CA ALA A 149 -8.57 5.66 -2.53
C ALA A 149 -7.92 4.56 -1.69
N MET A 150 -8.28 4.49 -0.41
CA MET A 150 -7.76 3.50 0.53
C MET A 150 -8.82 2.43 0.80
N PHE A 151 -8.55 1.20 0.39
CA PHE A 151 -9.48 0.08 0.51
C PHE A 151 -9.08 -0.85 1.64
N ASP A 152 -10.06 -1.33 2.39
CA ASP A 152 -9.89 -2.53 3.19
C ASP A 152 -9.96 -3.75 2.28
N ALA A 153 -8.96 -4.63 2.35
CA ALA A 153 -8.94 -5.86 1.57
C ALA A 153 -8.64 -7.08 2.43
N VAL A 154 -9.41 -8.14 2.21
CA VAL A 154 -9.33 -9.40 2.98
C VAL A 154 -8.84 -10.52 2.07
N ARG A 155 -7.88 -11.31 2.55
CA ARG A 155 -7.30 -12.44 1.82
C ARG A 155 -8.36 -13.51 1.58
N ILE A 156 -8.42 -14.00 0.34
CA ILE A 156 -9.26 -15.12 -0.03
C ILE A 156 -8.43 -16.39 0.05
N ASP A 157 -8.76 -17.24 1.02
CA ASP A 157 -8.21 -18.59 1.07
C ASP A 157 -8.75 -19.41 -0.13
N PRO A 158 -7.89 -19.96 -1.00
CA PRO A 158 -8.32 -20.78 -2.12
C PRO A 158 -9.20 -21.97 -1.68
N ALA A 159 -8.96 -22.55 -0.51
CA ALA A 159 -9.78 -23.65 0.02
C ALA A 159 -11.23 -23.20 0.27
N ARG A 160 -11.41 -21.96 0.76
CA ARG A 160 -12.75 -21.38 1.03
C ARG A 160 -13.51 -21.07 -0.27
N ARG A 161 -12.80 -20.70 -1.34
CA ARG A 161 -13.38 -20.53 -2.69
C ARG A 161 -13.90 -21.84 -3.26
N GLN A 162 -13.18 -22.93 -3.07
CA GLN A 162 -13.63 -24.25 -3.52
C GLN A 162 -14.84 -24.71 -2.71
N ALA A 163 -14.85 -24.51 -1.39
CA ALA A 163 -15.99 -24.87 -0.54
C ALA A 163 -17.29 -24.11 -0.91
N SER A 164 -17.19 -22.83 -1.26
CA SER A 164 -18.33 -22.01 -1.68
C SER A 164 -18.85 -22.34 -3.08
N LYS A 165 -18.00 -22.84 -3.98
CA LYS A 165 -18.42 -23.42 -5.27
C LYS A 165 -18.97 -24.84 -5.13
N ALA A 166 -18.45 -25.62 -4.18
CA ALA A 166 -18.79 -27.02 -4.00
C ALA A 166 -20.07 -27.22 -3.18
N LEU A 167 -20.55 -26.21 -2.45
CA LEU A 167 -21.88 -26.29 -1.83
C LEU A 167 -22.91 -26.34 -2.96
N PRO A 168 -23.56 -27.50 -3.20
CA PRO A 168 -24.66 -27.51 -4.14
C PRO A 168 -25.68 -26.54 -3.59
N VAL A 169 -26.16 -25.63 -4.43
CA VAL A 169 -27.42 -24.93 -4.19
C VAL A 169 -28.49 -26.01 -4.25
N THR A 170 -28.56 -26.87 -3.22
CA THR A 170 -29.74 -27.63 -2.91
C THR A 170 -30.77 -26.55 -2.66
N LYS A 171 -31.52 -26.26 -3.73
CA LYS A 171 -32.74 -25.47 -3.69
C LYS A 171 -33.48 -25.95 -2.47
N ARG A 172 -33.39 -25.18 -1.40
CA ARG A 172 -34.19 -25.40 -0.19
C ARG A 172 -35.59 -25.16 -0.72
N ALA A 173 -36.22 -26.23 -1.17
CA ALA A 173 -37.64 -26.29 -1.43
C ALA A 173 -38.24 -26.04 -0.05
N ILE A 174 -38.43 -24.75 0.24
CA ILE A 174 -39.24 -24.29 1.34
C ILE A 174 -40.63 -24.75 0.93
N ALA A 175 -40.99 -25.92 1.44
CA ALA A 175 -42.35 -26.38 1.46
C ALA A 175 -43.20 -25.25 2.05
N LYS A 176 -43.98 -24.62 1.17
CA LYS A 176 -45.13 -23.79 1.51
C LYS A 176 -46.06 -24.62 2.39
N THR A 177 -46.01 -24.44 3.71
CA THR A 177 -47.21 -24.62 4.55
C THR A 177 -47.04 -23.84 5.85
N VAL A 178 -47.51 -22.59 5.86
CA VAL A 178 -47.95 -21.94 7.10
C VAL A 178 -49.39 -21.48 6.86
N PRO A 179 -50.39 -22.18 7.41
CA PRO A 179 -51.77 -21.73 7.37
C PRO A 179 -51.94 -20.53 8.31
N GLY A 180 -52.81 -19.63 7.88
CA GLY A 180 -52.92 -18.27 8.39
C GLY A 180 -53.05 -18.12 9.90
N LYS A 181 -52.39 -17.10 10.43
CA LYS A 181 -52.72 -16.51 11.72
C LYS A 181 -53.38 -15.15 11.46
N PRO A 182 -54.56 -14.86 12.05
CA PRO A 182 -55.32 -13.66 11.74
C PRO A 182 -54.60 -12.39 12.18
N LEU A 183 -54.67 -11.39 11.31
CA LEU A 183 -54.28 -10.01 11.53
C LEU A 183 -54.97 -9.47 12.80
N LYS A 184 -54.20 -9.02 13.79
CA LYS A 184 -54.73 -8.18 14.87
C LYS A 184 -54.66 -6.69 14.45
N PRO A 185 -55.64 -5.87 14.87
CA PRO A 185 -55.83 -4.53 14.35
C PRO A 185 -54.80 -3.53 14.87
N ALA A 186 -54.62 -2.49 14.07
CA ALA A 186 -53.80 -1.31 14.29
C ALA A 186 -53.97 -0.73 15.71
N MET A 187 -52.84 -0.57 16.41
CA MET A 187 -52.78 0.25 17.60
C MET A 187 -52.10 1.59 17.24
N ASP A 188 -52.97 2.57 17.21
CA ASP A 188 -52.78 4.01 17.11
C ASP A 188 -51.57 4.49 17.93
N ARG A 189 -50.52 5.00 17.27
CA ARG A 189 -49.38 5.66 17.91
C ARG A 189 -49.33 7.14 17.52
N LYS A 190 -50.08 7.90 18.32
CA LYS A 190 -49.88 9.26 18.82
C LYS A 190 -48.76 10.11 18.16
N PRO A 191 -49.07 11.35 17.71
CA PRO A 191 -48.09 12.27 17.17
C PRO A 191 -47.15 12.79 18.27
N ARG A 192 -45.86 12.46 18.19
CA ARG A 192 -44.84 12.96 19.11
C ARG A 192 -44.25 14.28 18.62
N ASN A 193 -44.89 15.35 19.08
CA ASN A 193 -44.29 16.56 19.64
C ASN A 193 -43.27 17.33 18.78
N LYS A 194 -43.79 18.38 18.12
CA LYS A 194 -43.10 19.64 17.83
C LYS A 194 -42.31 20.11 19.06
N ARG A 195 -40.98 20.16 18.98
CA ARG A 195 -40.20 21.09 19.82
C ARG A 195 -39.09 21.74 19.01
N GLN A 196 -39.32 23.04 18.82
CA GLN A 196 -38.36 24.13 18.95
C GLN A 196 -37.29 24.25 17.86
N ALA A 197 -37.67 25.02 16.86
CA ALA A 197 -36.81 26.03 16.25
C ALA A 197 -36.10 26.81 17.37
N GLY A 198 -34.82 26.53 17.57
CA GLY A 198 -33.88 27.41 18.25
C GLY A 198 -33.17 28.23 17.20
N GLU A 199 -33.49 29.52 17.17
CA GLU A 199 -32.74 30.56 16.46
C GLU A 199 -31.24 30.41 16.74
N ARG A 200 -30.44 30.22 15.69
CA ARG A 200 -29.00 30.48 15.78
C ARG A 200 -28.76 31.96 15.46
N PRO A 201 -28.04 32.70 16.33
CA PRO A 201 -27.71 34.09 16.08
C PRO A 201 -26.73 34.24 14.91
N PRO A 202 -26.68 35.42 14.26
CA PRO A 202 -25.82 35.68 13.11
C PRO A 202 -24.35 35.53 13.47
N ARG A 203 -23.67 34.63 12.77
CA ARG A 203 -22.21 34.45 12.85
C ARG A 203 -21.56 35.69 12.24
N LYS A 204 -20.97 36.53 13.09
CA LYS A 204 -20.17 37.70 12.69
C LYS A 204 -19.11 37.26 11.68
N ALA A 205 -19.16 37.84 10.48
CA ALA A 205 -18.11 37.76 9.49
C ALA A 205 -16.80 38.29 10.09
N ARG A 206 -15.82 37.41 10.33
CA ARG A 206 -14.43 37.84 10.50
C ARG A 206 -13.87 38.05 9.11
N SER A 207 -13.61 39.32 8.79
CA SER A 207 -12.70 39.73 7.74
C SER A 207 -11.33 39.07 8.00
N HIS A 208 -10.98 38.08 7.18
CA HIS A 208 -9.60 37.62 7.13
C HIS A 208 -8.82 38.65 6.31
N VAL A 209 -7.91 39.34 6.98
CA VAL A 209 -6.87 40.17 6.38
C VAL A 209 -5.95 39.26 5.54
N PRO A 210 -5.69 39.55 4.26
CA PRO A 210 -4.66 38.84 3.51
C PRO A 210 -3.28 39.24 4.05
N GLY A 211 -2.60 38.27 4.67
CA GLY A 211 -1.20 38.39 5.04
C GLY A 211 -0.32 38.41 3.79
N ALA A 212 0.56 39.40 3.73
CA ALA A 212 1.55 39.58 2.68
C ALA A 212 2.46 38.36 2.54
N TRP A 213 2.63 37.90 1.30
CA TRP A 213 3.66 36.93 0.94
C TRP A 213 5.00 37.65 0.89
N ASN A 214 5.91 37.27 1.79
CA ASN A 214 7.27 37.77 1.82
C ASN A 214 8.10 36.95 0.82
N ALA A 215 8.38 37.54 -0.35
CA ALA A 215 9.23 36.97 -1.38
C ALA A 215 10.69 37.35 -1.08
N ASN A 216 11.36 36.63 -0.18
CA ASN A 216 12.80 36.75 0.04
C ASN A 216 13.32 35.60 0.91
N GLU A 217 13.36 34.37 0.38
CA GLU A 217 14.32 33.35 0.80
C GLU A 217 14.68 32.48 -0.41
N LEU A 218 15.51 33.04 -1.27
CA LEU A 218 16.34 32.31 -2.22
C LEU A 218 17.75 32.89 -2.07
N PHE A 219 18.55 32.32 -1.18
CA PHE A 219 20.01 32.20 -1.25
C PHE A 219 20.47 31.14 -0.24
#